data_AF-A0A9D8L4E5-F1
#
_entry.id   AF-A0A9D8L4E5-F1
#
_cell.length_a   1.000
_cell.length_b   1.000
_cell.length_c   1.000
_cell.angle_alpha   90.00
_cell.angle_beta   90.00
_cell.angle_gamma   90.00
#
_symmetry.space_group_name_H-M   'P 1'
#
loop_
_entity.id
_entity.type
_entity.pdbx_description
1 polymer ?
#
loop_
_entity_poly.entity_id
_entity_poly.type
_entity_poly.pdbx_seq_one_letter_code
_entity_poly.pdbx_strand_id
1 'polypeptide(L)' 'MKNSLLIGLLVVLLLGLLGSVYVVREDQTAMVLNLGKVVRSDIKPGLHFKVPLV' A
#
# COMPACT_ATOMS: atom_id res chain seq x y z
N MET A 1 -12.14 27.42 9.03
CA MET A 1 -12.86 26.32 8.34
C MET A 1 -12.05 25.69 7.22
N LYS A 2 -11.57 26.45 6.22
CA LYS A 2 -10.80 25.91 5.07
C LYS A 2 -9.45 25.27 5.46
N ASN A 3 -8.73 25.85 6.43
CA ASN A 3 -7.47 25.29 6.92
C ASN A 3 -7.66 23.98 7.68
N SER A 4 -8.73 23.82 8.46
CA SER A 4 -9.03 22.55 9.16
C SER A 4 -9.35 21.42 8.17
N LEU A 5 -10.03 21.72 7.06
CA LEU A 5 -10.27 20.75 5.98
C LEU A 5 -8.96 20.36 5.28
N LEU A 6 -8.09 21.33 5.00
CA LEU A 6 -6.76 21.09 4.43
C LEU A 6 -5.90 20.22 5.33
N ILE A 7 -5.87 20.52 6.63
CA ILE A 7 -5.13 19.73 7.64
C ILE A 7 -5.71 18.32 7.74
N GLY A 8 -7.04 18.18 7.78
CA GLY A 8 -7.71 16.88 7.81
C GLY A 8 -7.38 16.02 6.59
N LEU A 9 -7.40 16.60 5.39
CA LEU A 9 -7.02 15.91 4.15
C LEU A 9 -5.55 15.47 4.18
N LEU A 10 -4.65 16.34 4.65
CA LEU A 10 -3.23 16.04 4.78
C LEU A 10 -2.96 14.86 5.72
N VAL A 11 -3.68 14.81 6.84
CA VAL A 11 -3.59 13.73 7.82
C VAL A 11 -4.08 12.41 7.22
N VAL A 12 -5.22 12.40 6.51
CA VAL A 12 -5.72 11.20 5.82
C VAL A 12 -4.73 10.70 4.78
N LEU A 13 -4.12 11.61 4.01
CA LEU A 13 -3.10 11.29 3.01
C LEU A 13 -1.86 10.68 3.66
N LEU A 14 -1.34 11.30 4.73
CA LEU A 14 -0.19 10.80 5.47
C LEU A 14 -0.47 9.41 6.06
N LEU A 15 -1.62 9.23 6.71
CA LEU A 15 -2.03 7.94 7.29
C LEU A 15 -2.23 6.87 6.21
N GLY A 16 -2.73 7.24 5.03
CA GLY A 16 -2.83 6.32 3.89
C GLY A 16 -1.47 5.89 3.34
N LEU A 17 -0.46 6.76 3.43
CA LEU A 17 0.91 6.46 2.99
C LEU A 17 1.69 5.64 4.03
N LEU A 18 1.41 5.83 5.33
CA LEU A 18 1.96 5.07 6.46
C LEU A 18 1.50 3.60 6.40
N GLY A 19 2.23 2.77 5.65
CA GLY A 19 1.95 1.34 5.47
C GLY A 19 1.62 0.94 4.03
N SER A 20 1.65 1.90 3.10
CA SER A 20 1.53 1.62 1.67
C SER A 20 2.84 1.13 1.05
N VAL A 21 3.90 0.89 1.81
CA VAL A 21 5.21 0.43 1.29
C VAL A 21 5.59 -0.89 1.92
N TYR A 22 6.00 -1.85 1.10
CA TYR A 22 6.57 -3.11 1.55
C TYR A 22 7.78 -3.48 0.68
N VAL A 23 8.73 -4.21 1.27
CA VAL A 23 9.93 -4.68 0.56
C VAL A 23 9.83 -6.18 0.43
N VAL A 24 10.01 -6.68 -0.79
CA VAL A 24 10.16 -8.11 -1.07
C VAL A 24 11.65 -8.39 -1.19
N ARG A 25 12.15 -9.26 -0.34
CA ARG A 25 13.55 -9.69 -0.40
C ARG A 25 13.72 -10.82 -1.42
N GLU A 26 14.94 -11.04 -1.86
CA GLU A 26 15.27 -12.08 -2.86
C GLU A 26 15.02 -13.51 -2.33
N ASP A 27 15.04 -13.71 -1.01
CA ASP A 27 14.71 -14.97 -0.35
C ASP A 27 13.20 -15.23 -0.19
N GLN A 28 12.34 -14.28 -0.60
CA GLN A 28 10.90 -14.33 -0.36
C GLN A 28 10.10 -14.32 -1.67
N THR A 29 9.01 -15.10 -1.67
CA THR A 29 7.99 -15.03 -2.72
C THR A 29 6.78 -14.26 -2.18
N ALA A 30 6.34 -13.24 -2.92
CA ALA A 30 5.20 -12.41 -2.53
C ALA A 30 4.01 -12.63 -3.48
N MET A 31 2.81 -12.72 -2.89
CA MET A 31 1.55 -12.89 -3.62
C MET A 31 0.47 -12.03 -2.95
N VAL A 32 -0.36 -11.38 -3.75
CA VAL A 32 -1.49 -10.57 -3.30
C VAL A 32 -2.77 -11.39 -3.41
N LEU A 33 -3.41 -11.56 -2.26
CA LEU A 33 -4.71 -12.20 -2.12
C LEU A 33 -5.77 -11.12 -1.91
N ASN A 34 -6.85 -11.16 -2.71
CA ASN A 34 -8.05 -10.37 -2.48
C ASN A 34 -9.21 -11.33 -2.20
N LEU A 35 -9.72 -11.31 -0.97
CA LEU A 35 -10.82 -12.18 -0.51
C LEU A 35 -10.61 -13.66 -0.86
N GLY A 36 -9.38 -14.17 -0.68
CA GLY A 36 -9.01 -15.55 -0.98
C GLY A 36 -8.71 -15.86 -2.45
N LYS A 37 -8.83 -14.87 -3.34
CA LYS A 37 -8.43 -15.00 -4.76
C LYS A 37 -7.03 -14.43 -4.97
N VAL A 38 -6.21 -15.16 -5.74
CA VAL A 38 -4.90 -14.66 -6.18
C VAL A 38 -5.13 -13.59 -7.25
N VAL A 39 -4.77 -12.34 -6.95
CA VAL A 39 -4.86 -11.24 -7.92
C VAL A 39 -3.51 -10.98 -8.58
N ARG A 40 -2.40 -11.19 -7.85
CA ARG A 40 -1.03 -11.10 -8.38
C ARG A 40 -0.11 -12.07 -7.66
N SER A 41 0.71 -12.84 -8.39
CA SER A 41 1.60 -13.86 -7.81
C SER A 41 3.07 -13.76 -8.24
N ASP A 42 3.40 -12.95 -9.25
CA ASP A 42 4.77 -12.78 -9.75
C ASP A 42 5.37 -11.43 -9.31
N ILE A 43 5.50 -11.25 -7.99
CA ILE A 43 6.09 -10.04 -7.42
C ILE A 43 7.59 -10.26 -7.26
N LYS A 44 8.37 -9.53 -8.05
CA LYS A 44 9.84 -9.58 -8.00
C LYS A 44 10.39 -8.94 -6.73
N PRO A 45 11.60 -9.32 -6.29
CA PRO A 45 12.29 -8.64 -5.20
C PRO A 45 12.44 -7.13 -5.47
N GLY A 46 12.28 -6.32 -4.43
CA GLY A 46 12.36 -4.87 -4.52
C GLY A 46 11.36 -4.13 -3.63
N LEU A 47 11.34 -2.81 -3.77
CA LEU A 47 10.40 -1.92 -3.09
C LEU A 47 9.07 -1.89 -3.85
N HIS A 48 7.98 -2.16 -3.16
CA HIS A 48 6.63 -2.17 -3.72
C HIS A 48 5.70 -1.28 -2.92
N PHE A 49 4.69 -0.76 -3.62
CA PHE A 49 3.62 0.01 -3.01
C PHE A 49 2.31 -0.79 -2.99
N LYS A 50 1.73 -0.92 -1.79
CA LYS A 50 0.39 -1.47 -1.58
C LYS A 50 -0.61 -0.35 -1.82
N VAL A 51 -1.40 -0.46 -2.88
CA VAL A 51 -2.54 0.45 -3.13
C VAL A 51 -3.77 -0.16 -2.46
N PRO A 52 -4.38 0.50 -1.46
CA PRO A 52 -5.53 -0.06 -0.72
C PRO A 52 -6.86 0.00 -1.49
N LEU A 53 -6.89 0.60 -2.69
CA LEU A 53 -8.09 0.86 -3.51
C LEU A 53 -8.22 -0.10 -4.71
N VAL A 54 -7.99 -1.41 -4.53
CA VAL A 54 -8.19 -2.45 -5.56
C VAL A 54 -9.07 -3.60 -5.09
#